data_AF-A0A0F0CIE1-F1
#
_entry.id   AF-A0A0F0CIE1-F1
#
_cell.length_a   1.000
_cell.length_b   1.000
_cell.length_c   1.000
_cell.angle_alpha   90.00
_cell.angle_beta   90.00
_cell.angle_gamma   90.00
#
_symmetry.space_group_name_H-M   'P 1'
#
loop_
_entity.id
_entity.type
_entity.pdbx_description
1 polymer ?
#
loop_
_entity_poly.entity_id
_entity_poly.type
_entity_poly.pdbx_seq_one_letter_code
_entity_poly.pdbx_strand_id
1 'polypeptide(L)'
;MDYSAVNTIWVLLGAALVFFMQAGFAMVETGFTRAKNAGNIIMKNLMDFAIGTPLFWLTGFGIMFGGTGALVGGLDPLVRGDYSAVLPSGVPLPAFLIFQTVFCATAATIVSGAMAERTKFISYCIYSAVISAVVYPVSGHWIWGGGWLAQMGFHDFAGSTAVHMCGGVAALIGAKILGPRIGKYDKDGNPKAILGHSLTLGALGVFILWFCWFGFNGCSTVAMDSDAAVYSAGNIFVTTNLAAATATVATMVITWIRYKKPDISMTLNGSLAGLVAITAGCDLVTPVGAFFIGLIAAFVVVFGIEFIDKVCKIDDPVGAIGVHGMCGAAGTLLTGVFAAEGGLVYGGGAGFLMIQFIGVIAVIAWVTVTMFVTFNVLKHTIGLRASWEEETKGLDATEHNLTSSYADFMPMVFMGKTQESEPSQGISMEKSVTVEHFPESKPASTTAKLTKIVMVFNQARFVALKDALSQLGVTGMTITQVMGCGTQKGHANYYRGIKIEEVALLPKIKLEVVVSRVPVEDVIATAKKVLYTGNIGDGKLFVYDVENVIKVRTGEQGFDALQGE
;
A
#
# COMPACT_ATOMS: atom_id res chain seq x y z
N MET A 1 28.65 -25.74 25.04
CA MET A 1 27.51 -24.81 25.17
C MET A 1 26.33 -25.47 24.50
N ASP A 2 25.16 -25.46 25.15
CA ASP A 2 23.94 -26.07 24.61
C ASP A 2 23.35 -25.25 23.44
N TYR A 3 23.77 -23.98 23.32
CA TYR A 3 23.36 -23.07 22.25
C TYR A 3 24.51 -22.73 21.32
N SER A 4 24.18 -22.59 20.04
CA SER A 4 25.07 -22.11 18.98
C SER A 4 24.88 -20.61 18.80
N ALA A 5 25.94 -19.84 19.06
CA ALA A 5 25.91 -18.39 18.90
C ALA A 5 25.61 -18.00 17.44
N VAL A 6 26.18 -18.72 16.46
CA VAL A 6 25.98 -18.43 15.04
C VAL A 6 24.56 -18.74 14.58
N ASN A 7 23.97 -19.87 15.01
CA ASN A 7 22.57 -20.19 14.68
C ASN A 7 21.62 -19.18 15.33
N THR A 8 21.87 -18.83 16.59
CA THR A 8 21.03 -17.87 17.32
C THR A 8 21.07 -16.48 16.70
N ILE A 9 22.27 -15.97 16.35
CA ILE A 9 22.42 -14.67 15.66
C ILE A 9 21.69 -14.69 14.31
N TRP A 10 21.82 -15.78 13.56
CA TRP A 10 21.16 -15.93 12.26
C TRP A 10 19.64 -15.87 12.37
N VAL A 11 19.05 -16.60 13.32
CA VAL A 11 17.61 -16.58 13.58
C VAL A 11 17.12 -15.21 14.05
N LEU A 12 17.86 -14.54 14.95
CA LEU A 12 17.49 -13.20 15.44
C LEU A 12 17.60 -12.12 14.35
N LEU A 13 18.60 -12.22 13.46
CA LEU A 13 18.71 -11.37 12.28
C LEU A 13 17.49 -11.55 11.37
N GLY A 14 17.11 -12.81 11.11
CA GLY A 14 15.89 -13.15 10.41
C GLY A 14 14.67 -12.52 11.05
N ALA A 15 14.51 -12.66 12.37
CA ALA A 15 13.39 -12.09 13.10
C ALA A 15 13.30 -10.56 12.94
N ALA A 16 14.43 -9.86 13.03
CA ALA A 16 14.49 -8.41 12.85
C ALA A 16 14.14 -7.98 11.42
N LEU A 17 14.65 -8.69 10.41
CA LEU A 17 14.34 -8.41 9.00
C LEU A 17 12.87 -8.69 8.68
N VAL A 18 12.32 -9.81 9.14
CA VAL A 18 10.91 -10.16 8.92
C VAL A 18 9.98 -9.22 9.67
N PHE A 19 10.32 -8.78 10.90
CA PHE A 19 9.59 -7.69 11.55
C PHE A 19 9.58 -6.41 10.69
N PHE A 20 10.72 -6.05 10.09
CA PHE A 20 10.81 -4.88 9.22
C PHE A 20 9.98 -4.99 7.92
N MET A 21 9.51 -6.20 7.55
CA MET A 21 8.51 -6.35 6.48
C MET A 21 7.22 -5.61 6.79
N GLN A 22 6.87 -5.41 8.07
CA GLN A 22 5.68 -4.64 8.44
C GLN A 22 5.74 -3.19 7.96
N ALA A 23 6.92 -2.58 7.96
CA ALA A 23 7.13 -1.28 7.33
C ALA A 23 6.95 -1.38 5.81
N GLY A 24 7.44 -2.46 5.20
CA GLY A 24 7.24 -2.76 3.78
C GLY A 24 5.75 -2.85 3.39
N PHE A 25 4.97 -3.68 4.08
CA PHE A 25 3.52 -3.81 3.86
C PHE A 25 2.81 -2.46 4.07
N ALA A 26 3.09 -1.76 5.16
CA ALA A 26 2.49 -0.45 5.42
C ALA A 26 2.72 0.53 4.25
N MET A 27 3.92 0.56 3.69
CA MET A 27 4.26 1.43 2.56
C MET A 27 3.62 0.97 1.23
N VAL A 28 3.63 -0.33 0.93
CA VAL A 28 2.97 -0.88 -0.28
C VAL A 28 1.48 -0.57 -0.26
N GLU A 29 0.82 -0.88 0.86
CA GLU A 29 -0.62 -0.71 0.98
C GLU A 29 -1.05 0.74 0.99
N THR A 30 -0.30 1.59 1.71
CA THR A 30 -0.54 3.04 1.71
C THR A 30 -0.37 3.58 0.29
N GLY A 31 0.73 3.25 -0.39
CA GLY A 31 1.00 3.75 -1.74
C GLY A 31 -0.04 3.34 -2.79
N PHE A 32 -0.59 2.12 -2.68
CA PHE A 32 -1.58 1.58 -3.61
C PHE A 32 -3.05 1.92 -3.27
N THR A 33 -3.29 2.67 -2.21
CA THR A 33 -4.63 3.13 -1.81
C THR A 33 -4.75 4.65 -1.87
N ARG A 34 -5.93 5.22 -1.64
CA ARG A 34 -6.13 6.68 -1.68
C ARG A 34 -5.64 7.33 -0.39
N ALA A 35 -5.09 8.54 -0.51
CA ALA A 35 -4.48 9.29 0.58
C ALA A 35 -5.38 9.47 1.83
N LYS A 36 -6.71 9.53 1.66
CA LYS A 36 -7.70 9.67 2.73
C LYS A 36 -7.84 8.45 3.67
N ASN A 37 -7.10 7.37 3.40
CA ASN A 37 -7.10 6.12 4.15
C ASN A 37 -5.68 5.71 4.60
N ALA A 38 -4.67 6.57 4.40
CA ALA A 38 -3.28 6.25 4.65
C ALA A 38 -3.03 5.94 6.14
N GLY A 39 -3.57 6.76 7.03
CA GLY A 39 -3.43 6.58 8.47
C GLY A 39 -4.09 5.29 8.96
N ASN A 40 -5.27 4.99 8.43
CA ASN A 40 -6.00 3.77 8.74
C ASN A 40 -5.20 2.51 8.35
N ILE A 41 -4.51 2.54 7.21
CA ILE A 41 -3.69 1.43 6.73
C ILE A 41 -2.43 1.25 7.58
N ILE A 42 -1.74 2.35 7.91
CA ILE A 42 -0.59 2.32 8.82
C ILE A 42 -0.98 1.72 10.17
N MET A 43 -2.13 2.13 10.72
CA MET A 43 -2.66 1.60 11.97
C MET A 43 -2.96 0.10 11.88
N LYS A 44 -3.57 -0.37 10.79
CA LYS A 44 -3.84 -1.80 10.59
C LYS A 44 -2.56 -2.63 10.60
N ASN A 45 -1.57 -2.23 9.81
CA ASN A 45 -0.28 -2.92 9.72
C ASN A 45 0.46 -2.96 11.06
N LEU A 46 0.49 -1.84 11.80
CA LEU A 46 1.09 -1.81 13.13
C LEU A 46 0.33 -2.70 14.11
N MET A 47 -1.01 -2.67 14.05
CA MET A 47 -1.83 -3.45 14.97
C MET A 47 -1.79 -4.95 14.69
N ASP A 48 -1.57 -5.39 13.45
CA ASP A 48 -1.38 -6.81 13.16
C ASP A 48 -0.22 -7.40 13.94
N PHE A 49 0.90 -6.68 14.00
CA PHE A 49 2.03 -7.11 14.82
C PHE A 49 1.76 -6.98 16.33
N ALA A 50 1.21 -5.83 16.77
CA ALA A 50 1.01 -5.54 18.19
C ALA A 50 -0.10 -6.39 18.85
N ILE A 51 -1.10 -6.83 18.10
CA ILE A 51 -2.15 -7.77 18.55
C ILE A 51 -1.68 -9.22 18.36
N GLY A 52 -1.06 -9.52 17.21
CA GLY A 52 -0.59 -10.86 16.89
C GLY A 52 0.46 -11.37 17.88
N THR A 53 1.41 -10.52 18.27
CA THR A 53 2.50 -10.88 19.20
C THR A 53 1.99 -11.46 20.53
N PRO A 54 1.17 -10.75 21.33
CA PRO A 54 0.68 -11.30 22.60
C PRO A 54 -0.23 -12.51 22.41
N LEU A 55 -1.02 -12.60 21.34
CA LEU A 55 -1.94 -13.73 21.13
C LEU A 55 -1.24 -14.99 20.64
N PHE A 56 -0.22 -14.82 19.79
CA PHE A 56 0.62 -15.92 19.37
C PHE A 56 1.43 -16.46 20.56
N TRP A 57 2.03 -15.59 21.38
CA TRP A 57 2.66 -16.03 22.63
C TRP A 57 1.67 -16.65 23.63
N LEU A 58 0.47 -16.08 23.77
CA LEU A 58 -0.51 -16.56 24.75
C LEU A 58 -1.13 -17.91 24.35
N THR A 59 -1.33 -18.19 23.06
CA THR A 59 -2.02 -19.41 22.61
C THR A 59 -1.47 -19.98 21.31
N GLY A 60 -1.16 -19.12 20.33
CA GLY A 60 -0.81 -19.57 18.98
C GLY A 60 0.45 -20.45 18.92
N PHE A 61 1.51 -20.10 19.64
CA PHE A 61 2.76 -20.85 19.63
C PHE A 61 2.56 -22.26 20.21
N GLY A 62 1.79 -22.40 21.29
CA GLY A 62 1.41 -23.71 21.83
C GLY A 62 0.59 -24.54 20.84
N ILE A 63 -0.41 -23.92 20.18
CA ILE A 63 -1.22 -24.60 19.16
C ILE A 63 -0.35 -25.06 17.99
N MET A 64 0.66 -24.28 17.64
CA MET A 64 1.54 -24.56 16.52
C MET A 64 2.64 -25.58 16.85
N PHE A 65 3.25 -25.52 18.03
CA PHE A 65 4.50 -26.23 18.35
C PHE A 65 4.48 -27.03 19.67
N GLY A 66 3.44 -26.89 20.50
CA GLY A 66 3.42 -27.38 21.89
C GLY A 66 3.15 -28.86 22.09
N GLY A 67 3.17 -29.69 21.03
CA GLY A 67 2.93 -31.12 21.14
C GLY A 67 2.93 -31.84 19.79
N THR A 68 2.62 -33.14 19.82
CA THR A 68 2.78 -34.08 18.69
C THR A 68 1.45 -34.53 18.06
N GLY A 69 0.36 -33.81 18.30
CA GLY A 69 -0.93 -34.13 17.71
C GLY A 69 -0.88 -34.08 16.18
N ALA A 70 -1.82 -34.75 15.49
CA ALA A 70 -1.84 -34.70 14.04
C ALA A 70 -2.39 -33.35 13.51
N LEU A 71 -3.38 -32.79 14.21
CA LEU A 71 -4.12 -31.60 13.77
C LEU A 71 -3.75 -30.32 14.53
N VAL A 72 -3.32 -30.43 15.78
CA VAL A 72 -2.91 -29.32 16.65
C VAL A 72 -1.79 -29.79 17.57
N GLY A 73 -0.85 -28.91 17.92
CA GLY A 73 0.26 -29.21 18.82
C GLY A 73 -0.25 -29.42 20.25
N GLY A 74 -0.80 -28.36 20.85
CA GLY A 74 -1.43 -28.41 22.16
C GLY A 74 -1.87 -27.04 22.65
N LEU A 75 -2.60 -26.99 23.78
CA LEU A 75 -2.84 -25.73 24.48
C LEU A 75 -1.76 -25.56 25.55
N ASP A 76 -0.80 -24.68 25.29
CA ASP A 76 0.23 -24.28 26.26
C ASP A 76 0.28 -22.76 26.38
N PRO A 77 -0.57 -22.17 27.23
CA PRO A 77 -0.58 -20.73 27.36
C PRO A 77 0.71 -20.17 27.93
N LEU A 78 1.17 -19.06 27.36
CA LEU A 78 2.39 -18.33 27.77
C LEU A 78 3.70 -19.08 27.46
N VAL A 79 3.66 -20.15 26.65
CA VAL A 79 4.83 -20.91 26.19
C VAL A 79 5.67 -21.44 27.37
N ARG A 80 5.04 -22.25 28.23
CA ARG A 80 5.65 -22.78 29.46
C ARG A 80 6.04 -24.26 29.36
N GLY A 81 5.58 -24.94 28.32
CA GLY A 81 5.88 -26.34 28.03
C GLY A 81 7.30 -26.58 27.55
N ASP A 82 7.61 -27.85 27.29
CA ASP A 82 8.86 -28.26 26.65
C ASP A 82 8.71 -28.29 25.13
N TYR A 83 9.60 -27.59 24.44
CA TYR A 83 9.65 -27.47 22.98
C TYR A 83 10.92 -28.08 22.38
N SER A 84 11.72 -28.80 23.18
CA SER A 84 12.99 -29.39 22.74
C SER A 84 12.87 -30.27 21.49
N ALA A 85 11.74 -30.93 21.29
CA ALA A 85 11.48 -31.81 20.14
C ALA A 85 11.27 -31.07 18.79
N VAL A 86 10.94 -29.77 18.82
CA VAL A 86 10.64 -28.97 17.63
C VAL A 86 11.60 -27.81 17.43
N LEU A 87 12.44 -27.51 18.43
CA LEU A 87 13.42 -26.43 18.34
C LEU A 87 14.55 -26.79 17.37
N PRO A 88 14.99 -25.85 16.52
CA PRO A 88 16.21 -26.01 15.76
C PRO A 88 17.42 -26.23 16.67
N SER A 89 18.36 -27.07 16.22
CA SER A 89 19.56 -27.40 16.99
C SER A 89 20.36 -26.14 17.37
N GLY A 90 20.67 -26.01 18.66
CA GLY A 90 21.44 -24.90 19.19
C GLY A 90 20.74 -23.54 19.18
N VAL A 91 19.43 -23.47 18.89
CA VAL A 91 18.63 -22.23 18.92
C VAL A 91 17.77 -22.21 20.19
N PRO A 92 17.89 -21.18 21.04
CA PRO A 92 17.09 -21.09 22.26
C PRO A 92 15.63 -20.76 21.96
N LEU A 93 14.70 -21.27 22.78
CA LEU A 93 13.25 -21.08 22.63
C LEU A 93 12.83 -19.62 22.42
N PRO A 94 13.31 -18.62 23.17
CA PRO A 94 12.93 -17.22 22.92
C PRO A 94 13.29 -16.72 21.52
N ALA A 95 14.42 -17.17 20.95
CA ALA A 95 14.84 -16.78 19.60
C ALA A 95 13.93 -17.41 18.54
N PHE A 96 13.58 -18.68 18.70
CA PHE A 96 12.64 -19.35 17.80
C PHE A 96 11.22 -18.80 17.93
N LEU A 97 10.76 -18.49 19.15
CA LEU A 97 9.46 -17.88 19.41
C LEU A 97 9.31 -16.54 18.71
N ILE A 98 10.27 -15.62 18.85
CA ILE A 98 10.17 -14.31 18.18
C ILE A 98 10.26 -14.46 16.66
N PHE A 99 11.07 -15.39 16.16
CA PHE A 99 11.15 -15.70 14.73
C PHE A 99 9.81 -16.20 14.18
N GLN A 100 9.13 -17.12 14.86
CA GLN A 100 7.81 -17.58 14.42
C GLN A 100 6.70 -16.53 14.61
N THR A 101 6.83 -15.65 15.62
CA THR A 101 5.89 -14.55 15.86
C THR A 101 5.82 -13.60 14.67
N VAL A 102 6.96 -13.26 14.06
CA VAL A 102 6.98 -12.33 12.92
C VAL A 102 6.42 -12.96 11.64
N PHE A 103 6.44 -14.29 11.49
CA PHE A 103 5.76 -15.00 10.38
C PHE A 103 4.24 -15.00 10.58
N CYS A 104 3.78 -15.25 11.82
CA CYS A 104 2.37 -15.13 12.19
C CYS A 104 1.82 -13.73 11.89
N ALA A 105 2.55 -12.69 12.32
CA ALA A 105 2.16 -11.31 12.05
C ALA A 105 2.13 -11.02 10.54
N THR A 106 3.08 -11.56 9.76
CA THR A 106 3.09 -11.43 8.30
C THR A 106 1.83 -12.02 7.66
N ALA A 107 1.41 -13.21 8.11
CA ALA A 107 0.20 -13.86 7.59
C ALA A 107 -1.07 -13.02 7.85
N ALA A 108 -1.16 -12.38 9.02
CA ALA A 108 -2.25 -11.47 9.37
C ALA A 108 -2.27 -10.21 8.49
N THR A 109 -1.11 -9.57 8.30
CA THR A 109 -0.99 -8.31 7.55
C THR A 109 -1.39 -8.44 6.09
N ILE A 110 -1.22 -9.60 5.44
CA ILE A 110 -1.60 -9.77 4.02
C ILE A 110 -3.07 -9.38 3.73
N VAL A 111 -3.94 -9.49 4.74
CA VAL A 111 -5.38 -9.22 4.58
C VAL A 111 -5.70 -7.73 4.57
N SER A 112 -4.91 -6.85 5.21
CA SER A 112 -5.17 -5.40 5.21
C SER A 112 -5.24 -4.84 3.80
N GLY A 113 -4.32 -5.26 2.94
CA GLY A 113 -4.23 -4.80 1.56
C GLY A 113 -5.50 -5.05 0.74
N ALA A 114 -6.05 -6.27 0.77
CA ALA A 114 -7.25 -6.61 0.01
C ALA A 114 -8.53 -5.98 0.59
N MET A 115 -8.55 -5.75 1.90
CA MET A 115 -9.68 -5.21 2.64
C MET A 115 -9.58 -3.69 2.90
N ALA A 116 -8.58 -3.02 2.32
CA ALA A 116 -8.31 -1.61 2.55
C ALA A 116 -9.48 -0.69 2.12
N GLU A 117 -9.48 0.51 2.71
CA GLU A 117 -10.38 1.65 2.43
C GLU A 117 -11.86 1.50 2.80
N ARG A 118 -12.34 0.32 3.19
CA ARG A 118 -13.77 0.09 3.48
C ARG A 118 -14.07 -0.84 4.65
N THR A 119 -13.03 -1.34 5.34
CA THR A 119 -13.18 -2.23 6.50
C THR A 119 -13.06 -1.42 7.78
N LYS A 120 -14.03 -1.59 8.68
CA LYS A 120 -13.98 -0.96 10.00
C LYS A 120 -12.73 -1.38 10.75
N PHE A 121 -12.04 -0.43 11.37
CA PHE A 121 -10.77 -0.68 12.05
C PHE A 121 -10.92 -1.72 13.18
N ILE A 122 -11.94 -1.59 14.04
CA ILE A 122 -12.15 -2.53 15.15
C ILE A 122 -12.40 -3.97 14.66
N SER A 123 -13.17 -4.14 13.60
CA SER A 123 -13.46 -5.44 13.01
C SER A 123 -12.22 -6.08 12.40
N TYR A 124 -11.33 -5.25 11.84
CA TYR A 124 -10.03 -5.69 11.37
C TYR A 124 -9.12 -6.17 12.51
N CYS A 125 -9.04 -5.42 13.61
CA CYS A 125 -8.27 -5.82 14.80
C CYS A 125 -8.74 -7.17 15.37
N ILE A 126 -10.05 -7.41 15.40
CA ILE A 126 -10.61 -8.70 15.87
C ILE A 126 -10.28 -9.83 14.89
N TYR A 127 -10.37 -9.59 13.58
CA TYR A 127 -9.93 -10.58 12.60
C TYR A 127 -8.44 -10.94 12.81
N SER A 128 -7.58 -9.94 12.96
CA SER A 128 -6.15 -10.09 13.21
C SER A 128 -5.86 -10.93 14.46
N ALA A 129 -6.65 -10.71 15.52
CA ALA A 129 -6.60 -11.53 16.71
C ALA A 129 -6.95 -13.01 16.45
N VAL A 130 -8.02 -13.27 15.70
CA VAL A 130 -8.47 -14.64 15.42
C VAL A 130 -7.47 -15.40 14.55
N ILE A 131 -6.93 -14.76 13.50
CA ILE A 131 -5.95 -15.43 12.64
C ILE A 131 -4.67 -15.75 13.40
N SER A 132 -4.20 -14.84 14.25
CA SER A 132 -2.96 -15.01 15.00
C SER A 132 -3.08 -16.00 16.16
N ALA A 133 -4.23 -16.05 16.83
CA ALA A 133 -4.46 -16.94 17.96
C ALA A 133 -4.74 -18.39 17.54
N VAL A 134 -5.43 -18.60 16.41
CA VAL A 134 -5.98 -19.93 16.05
C VAL A 134 -5.72 -20.32 14.61
N VAL A 135 -6.14 -19.51 13.64
CA VAL A 135 -6.22 -20.01 12.24
C VAL A 135 -4.85 -20.28 11.65
N TYR A 136 -3.93 -19.31 11.73
CA TYR A 136 -2.56 -19.49 11.26
C TYR A 136 -1.83 -20.59 12.06
N PRO A 137 -1.84 -20.58 13.41
CA PRO A 137 -1.22 -21.64 14.21
C PRO A 137 -1.63 -23.06 13.86
N VAL A 138 -2.92 -23.32 13.60
CA VAL A 138 -3.41 -24.66 13.26
C VAL A 138 -2.82 -25.13 11.92
N SER A 139 -2.90 -24.31 10.87
CA SER A 139 -2.27 -24.67 9.59
C SER A 139 -0.74 -24.74 9.70
N GLY A 140 -0.14 -23.87 10.51
CA GLY A 140 1.28 -23.89 10.82
C GLY A 140 1.71 -25.17 11.52
N HIS A 141 0.86 -25.72 12.40
CA HIS A 141 1.13 -27.01 13.04
C HIS A 141 1.17 -28.15 12.02
N TRP A 142 0.24 -28.16 11.07
CA TRP A 142 0.21 -29.18 10.02
C TRP A 142 1.52 -29.23 9.24
N ILE A 143 2.12 -28.07 8.99
CA ILE A 143 3.26 -27.90 8.09
C ILE A 143 4.61 -27.92 8.82
N TRP A 144 4.74 -27.20 9.95
CA TRP A 144 6.01 -27.00 10.66
C TRP A 144 6.01 -27.54 12.09
N GLY A 145 4.85 -27.76 12.68
CA GLY A 145 4.71 -28.23 14.06
C GLY A 145 4.81 -29.73 14.26
N GLY A 146 5.08 -30.51 13.20
CA GLY A 146 5.07 -31.98 13.24
C GLY A 146 3.71 -32.64 13.00
N GLY A 147 2.72 -31.87 12.55
CA GLY A 147 1.39 -32.37 12.20
C GLY A 147 1.35 -33.20 10.92
N TRP A 148 0.13 -33.54 10.48
CA TRP A 148 -0.08 -34.56 9.45
C TRP A 148 0.51 -34.23 8.06
N LEU A 149 0.56 -32.96 7.64
CA LEU A 149 1.18 -32.59 6.36
C LEU A 149 2.70 -32.77 6.42
N ALA A 150 3.33 -32.34 7.51
CA ALA A 150 4.75 -32.56 7.76
C ALA A 150 5.09 -34.06 7.74
N GLN A 151 4.27 -34.90 8.42
CA GLN A 151 4.44 -36.35 8.44
C GLN A 151 4.26 -37.01 7.06
N MET A 152 3.44 -36.43 6.19
CA MET A 152 3.29 -36.87 4.80
C MET A 152 4.47 -36.47 3.91
N GLY A 153 5.37 -35.60 4.37
CA GLY A 153 6.47 -35.06 3.57
C GLY A 153 6.08 -33.82 2.75
N PHE A 154 5.05 -33.07 3.17
CA PHE A 154 4.76 -31.76 2.58
C PHE A 154 5.90 -30.79 2.90
N HIS A 155 6.41 -30.14 1.86
CA HIS A 155 7.53 -29.21 1.98
C HIS A 155 7.08 -27.79 1.71
N ASP A 156 7.30 -26.92 2.68
CA ASP A 156 7.10 -25.48 2.54
C ASP A 156 8.14 -24.78 3.41
N PHE A 157 9.32 -24.53 2.84
CA PHE A 157 10.51 -24.15 3.59
C PHE A 157 10.32 -22.89 4.45
N ALA A 158 9.82 -21.82 3.85
CA ALA A 158 9.61 -20.54 4.54
C ALA A 158 8.14 -20.05 4.51
N GLY A 159 7.22 -20.70 3.78
CA GLY A 159 5.79 -20.40 3.90
C GLY A 159 5.09 -19.80 2.67
N SER A 160 5.31 -20.31 1.44
CA SER A 160 4.41 -19.95 0.32
C SER A 160 2.97 -20.35 0.62
N THR A 161 2.77 -21.48 1.31
CA THR A 161 1.45 -21.95 1.75
C THR A 161 1.15 -21.50 3.18
N ALA A 162 2.05 -21.77 4.12
CA ALA A 162 1.84 -21.53 5.55
C ALA A 162 1.58 -20.06 5.88
N VAL A 163 2.26 -19.12 5.21
CA VAL A 163 2.12 -17.68 5.44
C VAL A 163 1.35 -17.03 4.31
N HIS A 164 1.88 -17.11 3.08
CA HIS A 164 1.36 -16.29 1.98
C HIS A 164 0.00 -16.76 1.49
N MET A 165 -0.16 -18.05 1.17
CA MET A 165 -1.46 -18.55 0.74
C MET A 165 -2.48 -18.49 1.89
N CYS A 166 -2.08 -18.75 3.13
CA CYS A 166 -2.94 -18.59 4.30
C CYS A 166 -3.52 -17.15 4.38
N GLY A 167 -2.65 -16.14 4.39
CA GLY A 167 -3.07 -14.73 4.36
C GLY A 167 -3.85 -14.37 3.08
N GLY A 168 -3.44 -14.88 1.92
CA GLY A 168 -4.06 -14.59 0.62
C GLY A 168 -5.46 -15.19 0.45
N VAL A 169 -5.72 -16.38 0.99
CA VAL A 169 -7.06 -16.99 1.03
C VAL A 169 -7.94 -16.25 2.04
N ALA A 170 -7.40 -15.87 3.20
CA ALA A 170 -8.12 -15.03 4.15
C ALA A 170 -8.50 -13.68 3.52
N ALA A 171 -7.58 -13.06 2.78
CA ALA A 171 -7.81 -11.83 2.01
C ALA A 171 -8.92 -12.00 0.97
N LEU A 172 -8.94 -13.12 0.24
CA LEU A 172 -9.96 -13.44 -0.74
C LEU A 172 -11.36 -13.54 -0.10
N ILE A 173 -11.49 -14.31 0.98
CA ILE A 173 -12.77 -14.49 1.67
C ILE A 173 -13.23 -13.19 2.31
N GLY A 174 -12.32 -12.46 2.97
CA GLY A 174 -12.60 -11.16 3.56
C GLY A 174 -13.09 -10.15 2.53
N ALA A 175 -12.35 -9.97 1.42
CA ALA A 175 -12.72 -9.05 0.35
C ALA A 175 -14.05 -9.44 -0.31
N LYS A 176 -14.35 -10.73 -0.46
CA LYS A 176 -15.62 -11.21 -1.02
C LYS A 176 -16.81 -10.89 -0.12
N ILE A 177 -16.70 -11.14 1.19
CA ILE A 177 -17.78 -10.89 2.16
C ILE A 177 -18.01 -9.39 2.38
N LEU A 178 -16.93 -8.62 2.38
CA LEU A 178 -16.91 -7.16 2.52
C LEU A 178 -17.50 -6.43 1.32
N GLY A 179 -17.31 -6.98 0.12
CA GLY A 179 -17.73 -6.39 -1.14
C GLY A 179 -16.78 -5.30 -1.67
N PRO A 180 -17.01 -4.80 -2.90
CA PRO A 180 -16.11 -3.87 -3.57
C PRO A 180 -16.20 -2.44 -3.03
N ARG A 181 -15.16 -1.61 -3.24
CA ARG A 181 -15.20 -0.17 -2.94
C ARG A 181 -16.27 0.52 -3.79
N ILE A 182 -16.85 1.59 -3.24
CA ILE A 182 -17.84 2.41 -3.93
C ILE A 182 -17.24 2.92 -5.25
N GLY A 183 -17.95 2.69 -6.35
CA GLY A 183 -17.54 3.11 -7.69
C GLY A 183 -16.50 2.21 -8.37
N LYS A 184 -16.07 1.12 -7.74
CA LYS A 184 -15.11 0.15 -8.33
C LYS A 184 -15.67 -0.55 -9.57
N TYR A 185 -16.96 -0.89 -9.56
CA TYR A 185 -17.65 -1.48 -10.71
C TYR A 185 -18.78 -0.53 -11.17
N ASP A 186 -18.96 -0.38 -12.48
CA ASP A 186 -20.12 0.35 -13.01
C ASP A 186 -21.40 -0.49 -13.00
N LYS A 187 -22.49 0.08 -13.54
CA LYS A 187 -23.82 -0.57 -13.58
C LYS A 187 -23.82 -1.85 -14.42
N ASP A 188 -22.91 -1.96 -15.38
CA ASP A 188 -22.74 -3.12 -16.25
C ASP A 188 -21.72 -4.13 -15.66
N GLY A 189 -21.20 -3.83 -14.47
CA GLY A 189 -20.22 -4.65 -13.76
C GLY A 189 -18.80 -4.49 -14.29
N ASN A 190 -18.50 -3.54 -15.17
CA ASN A 190 -17.15 -3.32 -15.67
C ASN A 190 -16.28 -2.64 -14.60
N PRO A 191 -15.01 -3.08 -14.43
CA PRO A 191 -14.12 -2.48 -13.45
C PRO A 191 -13.69 -1.08 -13.86
N LYS A 192 -13.65 -0.19 -12.87
CA LYS A 192 -13.06 1.14 -12.91
C LYS A 192 -11.78 1.17 -12.08
N ALA A 193 -10.76 1.82 -12.60
CA ALA A 193 -9.49 1.96 -11.89
C ALA A 193 -9.66 2.94 -10.72
N ILE A 194 -9.31 2.49 -9.52
CA ILE A 194 -9.10 3.36 -8.35
C ILE A 194 -7.60 3.37 -8.12
N LEU A 195 -6.97 4.51 -8.37
CA LEU A 195 -5.51 4.63 -8.34
C LEU A 195 -5.01 4.78 -6.90
N GLY A 196 -3.87 4.13 -6.63
CA GLY A 196 -3.06 4.46 -5.48
C GLY A 196 -2.53 5.89 -5.56
N HIS A 197 -2.50 6.59 -4.43
CA HIS A 197 -2.13 8.00 -4.40
C HIS A 197 -0.61 8.22 -4.53
N SER A 198 0.22 7.21 -4.24
CA SER A 198 1.68 7.33 -4.26
C SER A 198 2.37 6.03 -4.67
N LEU A 199 2.71 5.92 -5.96
CA LEU A 199 3.49 4.80 -6.47
C LEU A 199 4.93 4.78 -5.93
N THR A 200 5.46 5.92 -5.47
CA THR A 200 6.78 5.99 -4.85
C THR A 200 6.79 5.36 -3.47
N LEU A 201 5.75 5.57 -2.65
CA LEU A 201 5.57 4.83 -1.40
C LEU A 201 5.35 3.35 -1.68
N GLY A 202 4.54 3.03 -2.69
CA GLY A 202 4.36 1.65 -3.16
C GLY A 202 5.68 0.97 -3.51
N ALA A 203 6.53 1.66 -4.28
CA ALA A 203 7.85 1.16 -4.67
C ALA A 203 8.80 1.02 -3.47
N LEU A 204 8.83 2.00 -2.55
CA LEU A 204 9.62 1.92 -1.33
C LEU A 204 9.25 0.68 -0.51
N GLY A 205 7.95 0.42 -0.36
CA GLY A 205 7.47 -0.77 0.32
C GLY A 205 7.95 -2.07 -0.33
N VAL A 206 7.91 -2.17 -1.67
CA VAL A 206 8.42 -3.36 -2.38
C VAL A 206 9.93 -3.53 -2.21
N PHE A 207 10.71 -2.46 -2.22
CA PHE A 207 12.16 -2.56 -1.97
C PHE A 207 12.47 -3.04 -0.54
N ILE A 208 11.73 -2.53 0.45
CA ILE A 208 11.84 -3.01 1.84
C ILE A 208 11.47 -4.49 1.92
N LEU A 209 10.34 -4.90 1.34
CA LEU A 209 9.91 -6.30 1.33
C LEU A 209 10.93 -7.22 0.67
N TRP A 210 11.49 -6.83 -0.48
CA TRP A 210 12.54 -7.61 -1.14
C TRP A 210 13.77 -7.76 -0.24
N PHE A 211 14.27 -6.66 0.33
CA PHE A 211 15.40 -6.69 1.26
C PHE A 211 15.14 -7.63 2.45
N CYS A 212 13.97 -7.52 3.07
CA CYS A 212 13.61 -8.34 4.21
C CYS A 212 13.39 -9.82 3.84
N TRP A 213 13.04 -10.13 2.59
CA TRP A 213 12.84 -11.49 2.13
C TRP A 213 14.10 -12.35 2.19
N PHE A 214 15.28 -11.73 2.16
CA PHE A 214 16.54 -12.42 2.44
C PHE A 214 16.60 -12.97 3.86
N GLY A 215 16.04 -12.25 4.84
CA GLY A 215 15.85 -12.74 6.20
C GLY A 215 14.71 -13.77 6.29
N PHE A 216 13.61 -13.55 5.57
CA PHE A 216 12.46 -14.46 5.55
C PHE A 216 12.84 -15.86 5.03
N ASN A 217 13.43 -15.94 3.84
CA ASN A 217 13.84 -17.20 3.26
C ASN A 217 15.18 -17.67 3.84
N GLY A 218 16.21 -16.82 3.77
CA GLY A 218 17.57 -17.23 4.13
C GLY A 218 17.71 -17.63 5.59
N CYS A 219 17.08 -16.90 6.53
CA CYS A 219 17.17 -17.27 7.94
C CYS A 219 16.26 -18.43 8.35
N SER A 220 15.37 -18.89 7.45
CA SER A 220 14.59 -20.12 7.65
C SER A 220 15.44 -21.39 7.56
N THR A 221 16.73 -21.31 7.18
CA THR A 221 17.68 -22.41 7.41
C THR A 221 17.87 -22.73 8.89
N VAL A 222 17.59 -21.76 9.78
CA VAL A 222 17.69 -21.85 11.25
C VAL A 222 19.05 -22.36 11.78
N ALA A 223 20.06 -22.42 10.92
CA ALA A 223 21.38 -22.95 11.19
C ALA A 223 22.43 -22.29 10.29
N MET A 224 23.63 -22.09 10.84
CA MET A 224 24.83 -21.52 10.20
C MET A 224 26.12 -22.15 10.77
N ASP A 225 26.03 -23.37 11.29
CA ASP A 225 27.10 -24.07 12.03
C ASP A 225 27.77 -25.21 11.25
N SER A 226 27.38 -25.44 9.99
CA SER A 226 27.99 -26.43 9.12
C SER A 226 28.13 -25.91 7.69
N ASP A 227 29.10 -26.46 6.93
CA ASP A 227 29.32 -26.09 5.53
C ASP A 227 28.05 -26.27 4.68
N ALA A 228 27.27 -27.32 4.96
CA ALA A 228 26.00 -27.58 4.27
C ALA A 228 24.95 -26.49 4.58
N ALA A 229 24.81 -26.08 5.85
CA ALA A 229 23.88 -25.02 6.24
C ALA A 229 24.30 -23.67 5.65
N VAL A 230 25.60 -23.36 5.67
CA VAL A 230 26.16 -22.12 5.10
C VAL A 230 25.97 -22.08 3.58
N TYR A 231 26.22 -23.19 2.88
CA TYR A 231 25.97 -23.29 1.45
C TYR A 231 24.48 -23.15 1.11
N SER A 232 23.61 -23.83 1.87
CA SER A 232 22.16 -23.75 1.71
C SER A 232 21.66 -22.31 1.84
N ALA A 233 22.07 -21.60 2.91
CA ALA A 233 21.72 -20.20 3.11
C ALA A 233 22.15 -19.32 1.92
N GLY A 234 23.38 -19.50 1.42
CA GLY A 234 23.88 -18.79 0.25
C GLY A 234 23.07 -19.09 -1.02
N ASN A 235 22.74 -20.36 -1.26
CA ASN A 235 21.91 -20.76 -2.40
C ASN A 235 20.50 -20.20 -2.30
N ILE A 236 19.89 -20.19 -1.11
CA ILE A 236 18.55 -19.62 -0.87
C ILE A 236 18.51 -18.13 -1.19
N PHE A 237 19.55 -17.37 -0.85
CA PHE A 237 19.64 -15.96 -1.25
C PHE A 237 19.65 -15.80 -2.77
N VAL A 238 20.39 -16.67 -3.48
CA VAL A 238 20.45 -16.66 -4.94
C VAL A 238 19.10 -17.02 -5.56
N THR A 239 18.47 -18.11 -5.13
CA THR A 239 17.16 -18.55 -5.66
C THR A 239 16.08 -17.51 -5.37
N THR A 240 16.06 -16.94 -4.17
CA THR A 240 15.14 -15.86 -3.76
C THR A 240 15.26 -14.65 -4.67
N ASN A 241 16.48 -14.14 -4.86
CA ASN A 241 16.72 -12.98 -5.70
C ASN A 241 16.41 -13.24 -7.18
N LEU A 242 16.81 -14.42 -7.69
CA LEU A 242 16.65 -14.76 -9.09
C LEU A 242 15.17 -14.93 -9.48
N ALA A 243 14.36 -15.56 -8.62
CA ALA A 243 12.92 -15.69 -8.84
C ALA A 243 12.24 -14.31 -8.83
N ALA A 244 12.58 -13.45 -7.86
CA ALA A 244 12.06 -12.09 -7.77
C ALA A 244 12.39 -11.27 -9.02
N ALA A 245 13.67 -11.18 -9.39
CA ALA A 245 14.14 -10.43 -10.55
C ALA A 245 13.52 -10.94 -11.86
N THR A 246 13.45 -12.27 -12.03
CA THR A 246 12.83 -12.86 -13.23
C THR A 246 11.34 -12.51 -13.30
N ALA A 247 10.62 -12.62 -12.19
CA ALA A 247 9.20 -12.29 -12.14
C ALA A 247 8.95 -10.80 -12.41
N THR A 248 9.78 -9.90 -11.88
CA THR A 248 9.72 -8.45 -12.15
C THR A 248 9.88 -8.16 -13.63
N VAL A 249 10.97 -8.65 -14.25
CA VAL A 249 11.27 -8.40 -15.66
C VAL A 249 10.21 -9.01 -16.57
N ALA A 250 9.81 -10.25 -16.31
CA ALA A 250 8.75 -10.91 -17.08
C ALA A 250 7.42 -10.16 -16.97
N THR A 251 7.05 -9.69 -15.77
CA THR A 251 5.82 -8.90 -15.58
C THR A 251 5.87 -7.58 -16.34
N MET A 252 7.00 -6.87 -16.29
CA MET A 252 7.19 -5.64 -17.08
C MET A 252 7.04 -5.93 -18.58
N VAL A 253 7.65 -7.00 -19.09
CA VAL A 253 7.54 -7.38 -20.52
C VAL A 253 6.11 -7.75 -20.89
N ILE A 254 5.42 -8.56 -20.08
CA ILE A 254 4.02 -8.96 -20.31
C ILE A 254 3.13 -7.72 -20.37
N THR A 255 3.28 -6.80 -19.42
CA THR A 255 2.47 -5.57 -19.39
C THR A 255 2.81 -4.63 -20.54
N TRP A 256 4.08 -4.54 -20.94
CA TRP A 256 4.48 -3.77 -22.12
C TRP A 256 3.83 -4.31 -23.40
N ILE A 257 3.85 -5.62 -23.62
CA ILE A 257 3.26 -6.24 -24.81
C ILE A 257 1.74 -6.03 -24.85
N ARG A 258 1.07 -6.26 -23.72
CA ARG A 258 -0.39 -6.25 -23.61
C ARG A 258 -0.97 -4.83 -23.52
N TYR A 259 -0.41 -4.00 -22.66
CA TYR A 259 -0.90 -2.64 -22.36
C TYR A 259 -0.17 -1.55 -23.16
N LYS A 260 0.80 -1.94 -24.02
CA LYS A 260 1.62 -1.05 -24.88
C LYS A 260 2.59 -0.15 -24.11
N LYS A 261 2.60 -0.20 -22.78
CA LYS A 261 3.50 0.51 -21.87
C LYS A 261 3.79 -0.38 -20.66
N PRO A 262 4.96 -0.26 -20.01
CA PRO A 262 5.24 -0.96 -18.77
C PRO A 262 4.33 -0.41 -17.64
N ASP A 263 3.62 -1.29 -16.95
CA ASP A 263 2.76 -0.91 -15.83
C ASP A 263 3.56 -0.99 -14.52
N ILE A 264 3.75 0.16 -13.87
CA ILE A 264 4.57 0.28 -12.65
C ILE A 264 4.00 -0.59 -11.53
N SER A 265 2.69 -0.48 -11.26
CA SER A 265 2.07 -1.15 -10.11
C SER A 265 2.06 -2.66 -10.28
N MET A 266 1.77 -3.14 -11.50
CA MET A 266 1.82 -4.55 -11.83
C MET A 266 3.26 -5.08 -11.78
N THR A 267 4.25 -4.33 -12.27
CA THR A 267 5.67 -4.70 -12.21
C THR A 267 6.16 -4.83 -10.76
N LEU A 268 5.75 -3.90 -9.89
CA LEU A 268 6.02 -3.97 -8.45
C LEU A 268 5.40 -5.22 -7.81
N ASN A 269 4.14 -5.55 -8.15
CA ASN A 269 3.51 -6.81 -7.73
C ASN A 269 4.20 -8.04 -8.33
N GLY A 270 4.79 -7.94 -9.53
CA GLY A 270 5.62 -8.96 -10.16
C GLY A 270 6.83 -9.34 -9.31
N SER A 271 7.51 -8.35 -8.72
CA SER A 271 8.61 -8.61 -7.77
C SER A 271 8.14 -9.44 -6.57
N LEU A 272 7.03 -9.01 -5.95
CA LEU A 272 6.48 -9.71 -4.79
C LEU A 272 5.97 -11.12 -5.15
N ALA A 273 5.39 -11.30 -6.33
CA ALA A 273 4.91 -12.59 -6.81
C ALA A 273 6.06 -13.61 -6.94
N GLY A 274 7.21 -13.19 -7.48
CA GLY A 274 8.40 -14.05 -7.56
C GLY A 274 8.93 -14.43 -6.17
N LEU A 275 8.99 -13.47 -5.25
CA LEU A 275 9.39 -13.69 -3.85
C LEU A 275 8.45 -14.67 -3.13
N VAL A 276 7.14 -14.48 -3.27
CA VAL A 276 6.16 -15.40 -2.68
C VAL A 276 6.26 -16.80 -3.29
N ALA A 277 6.36 -16.92 -4.61
CA ALA A 277 6.34 -18.21 -5.29
C ALA A 277 7.58 -19.08 -4.97
N ILE A 278 8.74 -18.48 -4.78
CA ILE A 278 9.97 -19.23 -4.47
C ILE A 278 10.07 -19.66 -3.00
N THR A 279 9.28 -19.05 -2.11
CA THR A 279 9.39 -19.20 -0.65
C THR A 279 9.30 -20.66 -0.17
N ALA A 280 8.41 -21.49 -0.76
CA ALA A 280 8.25 -22.90 -0.37
C ALA A 280 9.43 -23.80 -0.76
N GLY A 281 10.10 -23.51 -1.87
CA GLY A 281 11.10 -24.40 -2.47
C GLY A 281 12.48 -23.78 -2.62
N CYS A 282 12.73 -22.61 -2.02
CA CYS A 282 13.98 -21.87 -2.21
C CYS A 282 15.24 -22.64 -1.78
N ASP A 283 15.08 -23.64 -0.91
CA ASP A 283 16.11 -24.58 -0.46
C ASP A 283 16.25 -25.82 -1.36
N LEU A 284 15.17 -26.27 -2.02
CA LEU A 284 15.15 -27.49 -2.83
C LEU A 284 15.39 -27.28 -4.32
N VAL A 285 15.22 -26.07 -4.84
CA VAL A 285 15.37 -25.80 -6.27
C VAL A 285 16.75 -25.25 -6.62
N THR A 286 17.18 -25.55 -7.84
CA THR A 286 18.37 -24.91 -8.43
C THR A 286 18.08 -23.45 -8.82
N PRO A 287 19.09 -22.61 -9.04
CA PRO A 287 18.89 -21.28 -9.63
C PRO A 287 18.09 -21.32 -10.95
N VAL A 288 18.27 -22.37 -11.77
CA VAL A 288 17.48 -22.57 -12.99
C VAL A 288 16.00 -22.83 -12.66
N GLY A 289 15.72 -23.66 -11.66
CA GLY A 289 14.36 -23.87 -11.16
C GLY A 289 13.74 -22.56 -10.65
N ALA A 290 14.49 -21.77 -9.88
CA ALA A 290 14.05 -20.47 -9.36
C ALA A 290 13.72 -19.47 -10.49
N PHE A 291 14.51 -19.44 -11.56
CA PHE A 291 14.21 -18.65 -12.76
C PHE A 291 12.85 -19.03 -13.36
N PHE A 292 12.57 -20.32 -13.55
CA PHE A 292 11.28 -20.76 -14.11
C PHE A 292 10.11 -20.52 -13.18
N ILE A 293 10.30 -20.68 -11.86
CA ILE A 293 9.29 -20.32 -10.86
C ILE A 293 8.95 -18.83 -10.96
N GLY A 294 9.97 -17.96 -11.01
CA GLY A 294 9.77 -16.52 -11.19
C GLY A 294 9.05 -16.17 -12.49
N LEU A 295 9.41 -16.82 -13.60
CA LEU A 295 8.75 -16.64 -14.89
C LEU A 295 7.27 -17.00 -14.81
N ILE A 296 6.94 -18.17 -14.25
CA ILE A 296 5.55 -18.63 -14.12
C ILE A 296 4.77 -17.72 -13.15
N ALA A 297 5.40 -17.29 -12.04
CA ALA A 297 4.79 -16.36 -11.09
C ALA A 297 4.36 -15.04 -11.74
N ALA A 298 5.13 -14.52 -12.70
CA ALA A 298 4.75 -13.33 -13.47
C ALA A 298 3.46 -13.52 -14.27
N PHE A 299 3.26 -14.70 -14.87
CA PHE A 299 1.98 -15.01 -15.53
C PHE A 299 0.86 -15.12 -14.50
N VAL A 300 1.08 -15.88 -13.42
CA VAL A 300 0.08 -16.09 -12.37
C VAL A 300 -0.40 -14.76 -11.78
N VAL A 301 0.51 -13.82 -11.46
CA VAL A 301 0.10 -12.55 -10.86
C VAL A 301 -0.63 -11.63 -11.84
N VAL A 302 -0.15 -11.50 -13.09
CA VAL A 302 -0.77 -10.61 -14.08
C VAL A 302 -2.19 -11.09 -14.41
N PHE A 303 -2.31 -12.36 -14.79
CA PHE A 303 -3.60 -12.93 -15.20
C PHE A 303 -4.49 -13.19 -13.99
N GLY A 304 -3.92 -13.54 -12.85
CA GLY A 304 -4.65 -13.74 -11.60
C GLY A 304 -5.29 -12.46 -11.09
N ILE A 305 -4.55 -11.35 -10.98
CA ILE A 305 -5.14 -10.07 -10.54
C ILE A 305 -6.26 -9.64 -11.50
N GLU A 306 -6.04 -9.76 -12.82
CA GLU A 306 -7.08 -9.49 -13.81
C GLU A 306 -8.30 -10.40 -13.66
N PHE A 307 -8.11 -11.68 -13.38
CA PHE A 307 -9.20 -12.63 -13.17
C PHE A 307 -10.02 -12.28 -11.92
N ILE A 308 -9.35 -11.99 -10.80
CA ILE A 308 -10.00 -11.61 -9.54
C ILE A 308 -10.85 -10.33 -9.73
N ASP A 309 -10.31 -9.33 -10.41
CA ASP A 309 -11.01 -8.05 -10.59
C ASP A 309 -12.08 -8.13 -11.69
N LYS A 310 -11.72 -8.63 -12.88
CA LYS A 310 -12.58 -8.58 -14.07
C LYS A 310 -13.62 -9.69 -14.10
N VAL A 311 -13.31 -10.87 -13.56
CA VAL A 311 -14.19 -12.06 -13.64
C VAL A 311 -14.87 -12.31 -12.30
N CYS A 312 -14.11 -12.46 -11.20
CA CYS A 312 -14.69 -12.72 -9.89
C CYS A 312 -15.41 -11.52 -9.28
N LYS A 313 -15.17 -10.31 -9.83
CA LYS A 313 -15.67 -9.02 -9.34
C LYS A 313 -15.35 -8.80 -7.87
N ILE A 314 -14.12 -9.13 -7.48
CA ILE A 314 -13.60 -8.93 -6.13
C ILE A 314 -12.59 -7.79 -6.19
N ASP A 315 -12.85 -6.77 -5.39
CA ASP A 315 -11.99 -5.60 -5.31
C ASP A 315 -10.85 -5.82 -4.32
N ASP A 316 -9.65 -5.91 -4.87
CA ASP A 316 -8.40 -6.02 -4.14
C ASP A 316 -7.54 -4.77 -4.44
N PRO A 317 -7.51 -3.78 -3.54
CA PRO A 317 -6.80 -2.52 -3.74
C PRO A 317 -5.31 -2.68 -4.06
N VAL A 318 -4.64 -3.69 -3.51
CA VAL A 318 -3.18 -3.82 -3.62
C VAL A 318 -2.75 -5.01 -4.51
N GLY A 319 -3.65 -5.95 -4.77
CA GLY A 319 -3.36 -7.19 -5.49
C GLY A 319 -2.86 -8.31 -4.58
N ALA A 320 -3.15 -8.24 -3.28
CA ALA A 320 -2.70 -9.20 -2.27
C ALA A 320 -3.18 -10.63 -2.55
N ILE A 321 -4.39 -10.82 -3.07
CA ILE A 321 -4.92 -12.14 -3.42
C ILE A 321 -4.09 -12.78 -4.53
N GLY A 322 -3.67 -11.99 -5.53
CA GLY A 322 -2.84 -12.50 -6.61
C GLY A 322 -1.41 -12.77 -6.20
N VAL A 323 -0.80 -11.84 -5.48
CA VAL A 323 0.58 -11.95 -5.01
C VAL A 323 0.71 -13.07 -3.97
N HIS A 324 -0.16 -13.14 -2.98
CA HIS A 324 0.00 -14.07 -1.85
C HIS A 324 -0.83 -15.35 -2.01
N GLY A 325 -2.09 -15.24 -2.40
CA GLY A 325 -2.98 -16.39 -2.56
C GLY A 325 -2.59 -17.25 -3.76
N MET A 326 -2.63 -16.67 -4.96
CA MET A 326 -2.39 -17.42 -6.20
C MET A 326 -0.92 -17.78 -6.41
N CYS A 327 0.03 -16.85 -6.22
CA CYS A 327 1.45 -17.20 -6.35
C CYS A 327 1.96 -18.04 -5.16
N GLY A 328 1.35 -17.96 -3.97
CA GLY A 328 1.65 -18.87 -2.87
C GLY A 328 1.27 -20.32 -3.20
N ALA A 329 0.04 -20.53 -3.66
CA ALA A 329 -0.42 -21.83 -4.13
C ALA A 329 0.43 -22.35 -5.30
N ALA A 330 0.67 -21.52 -6.31
CA ALA A 330 1.48 -21.88 -7.46
C ALA A 330 2.92 -22.23 -7.06
N GLY A 331 3.56 -21.42 -6.19
CA GLY A 331 4.90 -21.66 -5.69
C GLY A 331 5.08 -23.01 -4.99
N THR A 332 4.13 -23.35 -4.10
CA THR A 332 4.12 -24.65 -3.42
C THR A 332 3.97 -25.82 -4.39
N LEU A 333 3.12 -25.70 -5.41
CA LEU A 333 2.99 -26.73 -6.46
C LEU A 333 4.27 -26.82 -7.32
N LEU A 334 4.82 -25.68 -7.71
CA LEU A 334 6.04 -25.62 -8.53
C LEU A 334 7.27 -26.13 -7.78
N THR A 335 7.27 -26.12 -6.44
CA THR A 335 8.27 -26.81 -5.63
C THR A 335 8.26 -28.31 -5.91
N GLY A 336 7.07 -28.94 -5.96
CA GLY A 336 6.93 -30.35 -6.34
C GLY A 336 7.29 -30.65 -7.80
N VAL A 337 7.34 -29.62 -8.65
CA VAL A 337 7.77 -29.75 -10.04
C VAL A 337 9.29 -29.62 -10.17
N PHE A 338 9.87 -28.58 -9.59
CA PHE A 338 11.24 -28.13 -9.83
C PHE A 338 12.25 -28.44 -8.72
N ALA A 339 11.85 -29.12 -7.63
CA ALA A 339 12.81 -29.61 -6.65
C ALA A 339 13.87 -30.50 -7.32
N ALA A 340 15.15 -30.20 -7.07
CA ALA A 340 16.28 -30.87 -7.70
C ALA A 340 16.29 -32.38 -7.39
N GLU A 341 15.81 -32.75 -6.20
CA GLU A 341 15.57 -34.12 -5.79
C GLU A 341 14.07 -34.37 -5.64
N GLY A 342 13.58 -35.47 -6.22
CA GLY A 342 12.16 -35.85 -6.13
C GLY A 342 11.18 -35.01 -6.96
N GLY A 343 11.62 -33.92 -7.59
CA GLY A 343 10.79 -33.09 -8.45
C GLY A 343 10.37 -33.78 -9.75
N LEU A 344 9.18 -33.44 -10.24
CA LEU A 344 8.59 -34.05 -11.44
C LEU A 344 9.51 -33.95 -12.68
N VAL A 345 10.12 -32.78 -12.92
CA VAL A 345 10.96 -32.58 -14.12
C VAL A 345 12.34 -33.23 -14.01
N TYR A 346 12.72 -33.66 -12.81
CA TYR A 346 13.97 -34.37 -12.52
C TYR A 346 13.77 -35.89 -12.42
N GLY A 347 12.58 -36.40 -12.78
CA GLY A 347 12.30 -37.84 -12.82
C GLY A 347 11.80 -38.43 -11.50
N GLY A 348 11.46 -37.62 -10.49
CA GLY A 348 10.95 -38.08 -9.20
C GLY A 348 9.51 -38.62 -9.21
N GLY A 349 8.83 -38.58 -10.35
CA GLY A 349 7.43 -38.96 -10.49
C GLY A 349 6.46 -37.91 -9.93
N ALA A 350 5.17 -38.24 -9.87
CA ALA A 350 4.13 -37.31 -9.42
C ALA A 350 3.94 -37.26 -7.89
N GLY A 351 4.58 -38.17 -7.13
CA GLY A 351 4.31 -38.34 -5.69
C GLY A 351 4.51 -37.07 -4.88
N PHE A 352 5.68 -36.42 -5.02
CA PHE A 352 5.98 -35.19 -4.28
C PHE A 352 5.02 -34.05 -4.67
N LEU A 353 4.77 -33.86 -5.97
CA LEU A 353 3.78 -32.88 -6.46
C LEU A 353 2.38 -33.13 -5.89
N MET A 354 1.94 -34.39 -5.76
CA MET A 354 0.64 -34.73 -5.18
C MET A 354 0.58 -34.39 -3.69
N ILE A 355 1.66 -34.60 -2.94
CA ILE A 355 1.74 -34.18 -1.53
C ILE A 355 1.62 -32.66 -1.43
N GLN A 356 2.36 -31.91 -2.26
CA GLN A 356 2.24 -30.44 -2.34
C GLN A 356 0.81 -29.99 -2.66
N PHE A 357 0.14 -30.67 -3.60
CA PHE A 357 -1.25 -30.39 -3.95
C PHE A 357 -2.22 -30.63 -2.79
N ILE A 358 -2.06 -31.73 -2.05
CA ILE A 358 -2.89 -32.03 -0.87
C ILE A 358 -2.74 -30.94 0.20
N GLY A 359 -1.51 -30.51 0.48
CA GLY A 359 -1.26 -29.43 1.45
C GLY A 359 -1.89 -28.10 1.03
N VAL A 360 -1.76 -27.73 -0.24
CA VAL A 360 -2.39 -26.53 -0.80
C VAL A 360 -3.92 -26.55 -0.61
N ILE A 361 -4.57 -27.66 -0.98
CA ILE A 361 -6.03 -27.78 -0.86
C ILE A 361 -6.48 -27.81 0.60
N ALA A 362 -5.76 -28.50 1.48
CA ALA A 362 -6.08 -28.58 2.89
C ALA A 362 -6.06 -27.20 3.56
N VAL A 363 -5.01 -26.40 3.31
CA VAL A 363 -4.88 -25.05 3.88
C VAL A 363 -5.92 -24.10 3.28
N ILE A 364 -6.19 -24.19 1.97
CA ILE A 364 -7.29 -23.42 1.35
C ILE A 364 -8.62 -23.74 2.04
N ALA A 365 -8.94 -25.02 2.26
CA ALA A 365 -10.19 -25.43 2.88
C ALA A 365 -10.30 -24.91 4.32
N TRP A 366 -9.25 -25.09 5.12
CA TRP A 366 -9.17 -24.62 6.50
C TRP A 366 -9.38 -23.12 6.63
N VAL A 367 -8.59 -22.34 5.89
CA VAL A 367 -8.65 -20.88 5.94
C VAL A 367 -9.97 -20.39 5.39
N THR A 368 -10.50 -21.01 4.33
CA THR A 368 -11.80 -20.66 3.76
C THR A 368 -12.91 -20.81 4.80
N VAL A 369 -13.00 -21.96 5.46
CA VAL A 369 -14.05 -22.24 6.45
C VAL A 369 -13.94 -21.28 7.63
N THR A 370 -12.75 -21.17 8.21
CA THR A 370 -12.54 -20.34 9.41
C THR A 370 -12.74 -18.85 9.12
N MET A 371 -12.22 -18.33 8.01
CA MET A 371 -12.40 -16.93 7.62
C MET A 371 -13.82 -16.62 7.20
N PHE A 372 -14.51 -17.55 6.55
CA PHE A 372 -15.92 -17.39 6.24
C PHE A 372 -16.74 -17.21 7.53
N VAL A 373 -16.49 -18.04 8.54
CA VAL A 373 -17.15 -17.92 9.85
C VAL A 373 -16.79 -16.59 10.50
N THR A 374 -15.50 -16.28 10.66
CA THR A 374 -15.02 -15.05 11.32
C THR A 374 -15.61 -13.79 10.70
N PHE A 375 -15.50 -13.63 9.38
CA PHE A 375 -15.99 -12.42 8.72
C PHE A 375 -17.52 -12.33 8.70
N ASN A 376 -18.25 -13.44 8.63
CA ASN A 376 -19.72 -13.40 8.75
C ASN A 376 -20.17 -13.06 10.17
N VAL A 377 -19.51 -13.59 11.20
CA VAL A 377 -19.80 -13.22 12.59
C VAL A 377 -19.56 -11.73 12.79
N LEU A 378 -18.42 -11.20 12.35
CA LEU A 378 -18.13 -9.76 12.42
C LEU A 378 -19.16 -8.92 11.65
N LYS A 379 -19.55 -9.37 10.45
CA LYS A 379 -20.54 -8.69 9.61
C LYS A 379 -21.92 -8.55 10.28
N HIS A 380 -22.36 -9.57 11.01
CA HIS A 380 -23.70 -9.59 11.62
C HIS A 380 -23.72 -9.14 13.09
N THR A 381 -22.57 -8.86 13.70
CA THR A 381 -22.48 -8.40 15.10
C THR A 381 -22.13 -6.91 15.18
N ILE A 382 -20.86 -6.55 14.99
CA ILE A 382 -20.36 -5.16 15.09
C ILE A 382 -20.30 -4.44 13.73
N GLY A 383 -20.43 -5.20 12.64
CA GLY A 383 -20.34 -4.75 11.26
C GLY A 383 -18.91 -4.82 10.72
N LEU A 384 -18.76 -5.34 9.50
CA LEU A 384 -17.44 -5.51 8.86
C LEU A 384 -17.06 -4.29 8.00
N ARG A 385 -18.05 -3.69 7.32
CA ARG A 385 -17.85 -2.61 6.37
C ARG A 385 -18.13 -1.25 7.02
N ALA A 386 -17.32 -0.26 6.67
CA ALA A 386 -17.62 1.14 6.93
C ALA A 386 -18.90 1.58 6.20
N SER A 387 -19.60 2.55 6.76
CA SER A 387 -20.78 3.16 6.14
C SER A 387 -20.41 3.89 4.85
N TRP A 388 -21.43 4.19 4.04
CA TRP A 388 -21.25 4.92 2.78
C TRP A 388 -20.60 6.29 2.99
N GLU A 389 -20.98 6.99 4.06
CA GLU A 389 -20.42 8.29 4.42
C GLU A 389 -18.95 8.16 4.84
N GLU A 390 -18.64 7.21 5.72
CA GLU A 390 -17.27 6.97 6.21
C GLU A 390 -16.33 6.60 5.06
N GLU A 391 -16.74 5.69 4.17
CA GLU A 391 -15.93 5.29 3.02
C GLU A 391 -15.74 6.45 2.02
N THR A 392 -16.75 7.31 1.86
CA THR A 392 -16.68 8.47 0.96
C THR A 392 -15.77 9.56 1.52
N LYS A 393 -15.87 9.86 2.82
CA LYS A 393 -15.02 10.85 3.51
C LYS A 393 -13.58 10.37 3.69
N GLY A 394 -13.39 9.08 3.95
CA GLY A 394 -12.10 8.45 4.23
C GLY A 394 -11.96 8.04 5.69
N LEU A 395 -11.40 6.86 5.93
CA LEU A 395 -11.33 6.25 7.25
C LEU A 395 -10.37 6.98 8.21
N ASP A 396 -9.42 7.77 7.68
CA ASP A 396 -8.53 8.58 8.52
C ASP A 396 -9.35 9.62 9.30
N ALA A 397 -10.23 10.32 8.61
CA ALA A 397 -11.06 11.36 9.23
C ALA A 397 -12.14 10.77 10.14
N THR A 398 -12.66 9.60 9.82
CA THR A 398 -13.86 9.06 10.50
C THR A 398 -13.54 8.09 11.62
N GLU A 399 -12.46 7.31 11.52
CA GLU A 399 -12.07 6.35 12.56
C GLU A 399 -10.88 6.84 13.40
N HIS A 400 -10.04 7.72 12.86
CA HIS A 400 -8.81 8.19 13.54
C HIS A 400 -8.82 9.68 13.87
N ASN A 401 -9.94 10.37 13.60
CA ASN A 401 -10.09 11.82 13.78
C ASN A 401 -8.93 12.62 13.16
N LEU A 402 -8.42 12.13 12.03
CA LEU A 402 -7.23 12.66 11.37
C LEU A 402 -7.62 13.25 10.03
N THR A 403 -7.48 14.57 9.88
CA THR A 403 -7.82 15.27 8.62
C THR A 403 -6.95 14.78 7.45
N SER A 404 -5.68 14.48 7.71
CA SER A 404 -4.73 13.94 6.73
C SER A 404 -3.52 13.34 7.45
N SER A 405 -3.06 12.18 7.01
CA SER A 405 -1.76 11.61 7.44
C SER A 405 -0.55 12.34 6.87
N TYR A 406 -0.77 13.31 5.97
CA TYR A 406 0.28 14.08 5.33
C TYR A 406 0.44 15.49 5.93
N ALA A 407 -0.39 15.88 6.90
CA ALA A 407 -0.45 17.25 7.42
C ALA A 407 -0.43 18.27 6.27
N ASP A 408 0.54 19.20 6.25
CA ASP A 408 0.68 20.27 5.26
C ASP A 408 1.42 19.83 3.97
N PHE A 409 1.90 18.60 3.90
CA PHE A 409 2.67 18.09 2.75
C PHE A 409 1.82 17.92 1.48
N MET A 410 0.49 17.81 1.62
CA MET A 410 -0.45 17.80 0.50
C MET A 410 -1.61 18.78 0.74
N PRO A 411 -1.84 19.76 -0.15
CA PRO A 411 -3.04 20.59 -0.09
C PRO A 411 -4.26 19.71 -0.38
N MET A 412 -5.04 19.39 0.66
CA MET A 412 -6.34 18.76 0.49
C MET A 412 -7.36 19.84 0.10
N VAL A 413 -8.01 19.68 -1.06
CA VAL A 413 -9.24 20.41 -1.36
C VAL A 413 -10.36 19.66 -0.65
N PHE A 414 -10.85 20.24 0.45
CA PHE A 414 -12.02 19.73 1.17
C PHE A 414 -13.24 19.76 0.23
N MET A 415 -13.81 18.60 -0.13
CA MET A 415 -14.99 18.51 -1.01
C MET A 415 -16.31 18.23 -0.25
N GLY A 416 -16.28 18.24 1.08
CA GLY A 416 -17.48 18.10 1.91
C GLY A 416 -18.12 19.44 2.24
N LYS A 417 -19.45 19.51 2.28
CA LYS A 417 -20.17 20.63 2.90
C LYS A 417 -19.85 20.62 4.39
N THR A 418 -19.20 21.66 4.88
CA THR A 418 -19.23 22.00 6.30
C THR A 418 -20.69 22.28 6.68
N GLN A 419 -21.24 21.55 7.65
CA GLN A 419 -22.20 22.20 8.53
C GLN A 419 -21.41 23.26 9.29
N GLU A 420 -21.82 24.51 9.14
CA GLU A 420 -21.30 25.62 9.91
C GLU A 420 -21.46 25.29 11.40
N SER A 421 -20.34 25.01 12.07
CA SER A 421 -20.24 25.21 13.51
C SER A 421 -20.31 26.72 13.76
N GLU A 422 -21.12 27.13 14.73
CA GLU A 422 -21.35 28.54 15.08
C GLU A 422 -20.04 29.36 15.16
N PRO A 423 -20.09 30.66 14.80
CA PRO A 423 -18.89 31.50 14.80
C PRO A 423 -18.31 31.59 16.22
N SER A 424 -17.06 31.14 16.38
CA SER A 424 -16.26 31.50 17.55
C SER A 424 -16.11 33.02 17.58
N GLN A 425 -16.48 33.63 18.71
CA GLN A 425 -16.42 35.08 18.95
C GLN A 425 -15.06 35.65 18.52
N GLY A 426 -15.10 36.60 17.58
CA GLY A 426 -13.92 37.31 17.09
C GLY A 426 -13.22 38.06 18.21
N ILE A 427 -11.90 37.88 18.31
CA ILE A 427 -11.02 38.66 19.16
C ILE A 427 -10.90 40.06 18.54
N SER A 428 -11.16 41.12 19.33
CA SER A 428 -10.99 42.52 18.94
C SER A 428 -9.56 42.80 18.47
N MET A 429 -9.41 43.55 17.37
CA MET A 429 -8.13 43.99 16.78
C MET A 429 -7.31 44.95 17.67
N GLU A 430 -7.73 45.24 18.90
CA GLU A 430 -7.04 46.19 19.79
C GLU A 430 -5.84 45.61 20.56
N LYS A 431 -5.44 44.35 20.30
CA LYS A 431 -4.25 43.75 20.93
C LYS A 431 -3.29 43.13 19.92
N SER A 432 -2.63 43.98 19.13
CA SER A 432 -1.34 43.64 18.54
C SER A 432 -0.53 44.90 18.26
N VAL A 433 0.67 44.95 18.86
CA VAL A 433 1.89 45.72 18.51
C VAL A 433 1.68 47.15 18.01
N THR A 434 2.24 48.13 18.74
CA THR A 434 2.26 49.56 18.39
C THR A 434 2.55 49.79 16.90
N VAL A 435 1.49 50.13 16.15
CA VAL A 435 1.58 50.67 14.80
C VAL A 435 1.93 52.15 14.96
N GLU A 436 3.08 52.58 14.46
CA GLU A 436 3.35 54.01 14.30
C GLU A 436 2.33 54.55 13.30
N HIS A 437 1.32 55.26 13.80
CA HIS A 437 0.38 56.00 12.98
C HIS A 437 1.14 57.10 12.24
N PHE A 438 1.41 56.89 10.95
CA PHE A 438 1.66 58.00 10.06
C PHE A 438 0.37 58.84 10.01
N PRO A 439 0.48 60.19 10.08
CA PRO A 439 -0.69 61.06 10.08
C PRO A 439 -1.56 60.75 8.87
N GLU A 440 -2.87 60.64 9.10
CA GLU A 440 -3.89 60.45 8.06
C GLU A 440 -3.63 61.42 6.90
N SER A 441 -3.10 60.90 5.80
CA SER A 441 -3.22 61.59 4.53
C SER A 441 -4.71 61.63 4.23
N LYS A 442 -5.26 62.84 4.06
CA LYS A 442 -6.62 63.04 3.52
C LYS A 442 -6.81 62.07 2.36
N PRO A 443 -7.96 61.38 2.23
CA PRO A 443 -8.18 60.44 1.16
C PRO A 443 -7.97 61.21 -0.15
N ALA A 444 -6.87 60.91 -0.84
CA ALA A 444 -6.71 61.36 -2.20
C ALA A 444 -7.89 60.72 -2.93
N SER A 445 -8.83 61.56 -3.40
CA SER A 445 -9.91 61.13 -4.28
C SER A 445 -9.29 60.63 -5.58
N THR A 446 -8.73 59.42 -5.57
CA THR A 446 -8.37 58.74 -6.78
C THR A 446 -9.53 57.80 -7.08
N THR A 447 -10.33 58.21 -8.05
CA THR A 447 -11.24 57.37 -8.83
C THR A 447 -10.46 56.30 -9.62
N ALA A 448 -9.40 55.73 -9.04
CA ALA A 448 -8.54 54.76 -9.66
C ALA A 448 -9.22 53.39 -9.58
N LYS A 449 -9.75 52.94 -10.71
CA LYS A 449 -10.45 51.66 -10.82
C LYS A 449 -9.56 50.52 -10.35
N LEU A 450 -10.01 49.78 -9.34
CA LEU A 450 -9.36 48.55 -8.89
C LEU A 450 -9.84 47.37 -9.73
N THR A 451 -8.91 46.60 -10.29
CA THR A 451 -9.26 45.48 -11.16
C THR A 451 -8.51 44.22 -10.74
N LYS A 452 -9.25 43.12 -10.58
CA LYS A 452 -8.69 41.79 -10.36
C LYS A 452 -8.62 41.04 -11.68
N ILE A 453 -7.46 40.49 -11.99
CA ILE A 453 -7.24 39.66 -13.16
C ILE A 453 -6.86 38.26 -12.67
N VAL A 454 -7.67 37.27 -13.06
CA VAL A 454 -7.41 35.85 -12.79
C VAL A 454 -6.94 35.20 -14.08
N MET A 455 -5.74 34.64 -14.07
CA MET A 455 -5.11 33.99 -15.22
C MET A 455 -4.98 32.50 -14.94
N VAL A 456 -5.59 31.66 -15.77
CA VAL A 456 -5.48 30.19 -15.68
C VAL A 456 -4.71 29.66 -16.89
N PHE A 457 -3.50 29.16 -16.69
CA PHE A 457 -2.57 28.85 -17.79
C PHE A 457 -1.62 27.68 -17.46
N ASN A 458 -0.80 27.28 -18.44
CA ASN A 458 0.15 26.17 -18.30
C ASN A 458 1.28 26.52 -17.30
N GLN A 459 1.57 25.60 -16.36
CA GLN A 459 2.59 25.78 -15.33
C GLN A 459 3.98 26.18 -15.88
N ALA A 460 4.36 25.69 -17.06
CA ALA A 460 5.65 26.00 -17.69
C ALA A 460 5.85 27.49 -18.02
N ARG A 461 4.76 28.27 -18.13
CA ARG A 461 4.82 29.71 -18.45
C ARG A 461 4.88 30.61 -17.22
N PHE A 462 4.80 30.04 -16.01
CA PHE A 462 4.65 30.84 -14.79
C PHE A 462 5.82 31.76 -14.52
N VAL A 463 7.06 31.25 -14.62
CA VAL A 463 8.26 32.06 -14.35
C VAL A 463 8.31 33.25 -15.32
N ALA A 464 8.13 32.98 -16.62
CA ALA A 464 8.11 34.03 -17.65
C ALA A 464 7.00 35.07 -17.42
N LEU A 465 5.81 34.63 -17.01
CA LEU A 465 4.69 35.54 -16.74
C LEU A 465 4.94 36.37 -15.48
N LYS A 466 5.41 35.74 -14.39
CA LYS A 466 5.75 36.42 -13.14
C LYS A 466 6.77 37.52 -13.39
N ASP A 467 7.85 37.22 -14.11
CA ASP A 467 8.92 38.18 -14.37
C ASP A 467 8.42 39.34 -15.25
N ALA A 468 7.63 39.06 -16.28
CA ALA A 468 7.07 40.09 -17.15
C ALA A 468 6.07 41.01 -16.41
N LEU A 469 5.24 40.46 -15.53
CA LEU A 469 4.31 41.23 -14.71
C LEU A 469 5.03 42.06 -13.65
N SER A 470 6.10 41.53 -13.03
CA SER A 470 6.93 42.30 -12.10
C SER A 470 7.65 43.45 -12.79
N GLN A 471 8.17 43.26 -14.02
CA GLN A 471 8.76 44.34 -14.82
C GLN A 471 7.74 45.43 -15.19
N LEU A 472 6.46 45.05 -15.33
CA LEU A 472 5.35 45.97 -15.56
C LEU A 472 4.91 46.73 -14.29
N GLY A 473 5.48 46.40 -13.13
CA GLY A 473 5.16 47.04 -11.85
C GLY A 473 4.04 46.36 -11.06
N VAL A 474 3.67 45.11 -11.38
CA VAL A 474 2.74 44.31 -10.57
C VAL A 474 3.50 43.71 -9.38
N THR A 475 3.22 44.22 -8.18
CA THR A 475 3.94 43.86 -6.94
C THR A 475 3.25 42.75 -6.13
N GLY A 476 1.93 42.61 -6.24
CA GLY A 476 1.14 41.61 -5.53
C GLY A 476 0.62 40.51 -6.46
N MET A 477 0.93 39.25 -6.13
CA MET A 477 0.46 38.07 -6.88
C MET A 477 0.05 36.96 -5.91
N THR A 478 -1.13 36.38 -6.12
CA THR A 478 -1.57 35.17 -5.41
C THR A 478 -1.60 34.01 -6.39
N ILE A 479 -1.05 32.86 -6.00
CA ILE A 479 -0.92 31.68 -6.88
C ILE A 479 -1.62 30.50 -6.25
N THR A 480 -2.40 29.78 -7.05
CA THR A 480 -3.00 28.51 -6.68
C THR A 480 -2.75 27.49 -7.78
N GLN A 481 -2.31 26.29 -7.41
CA GLN A 481 -2.25 25.16 -8.34
C GLN A 481 -3.67 24.62 -8.56
N VAL A 482 -4.09 24.49 -9.82
CA VAL A 482 -5.44 24.05 -10.19
C VAL A 482 -5.38 22.97 -11.26
N MET A 483 -6.43 22.17 -11.33
CA MET A 483 -6.58 21.09 -12.31
C MET A 483 -7.70 21.48 -13.27
N GLY A 484 -7.45 21.49 -14.59
CA GLY A 484 -8.41 21.96 -15.59
C GLY A 484 -8.65 20.97 -16.72
N CYS A 485 -9.90 20.78 -17.12
CA CYS A 485 -10.29 19.94 -18.26
C CYS A 485 -10.55 20.81 -19.51
N GLY A 486 -10.05 20.38 -20.67
CA GLY A 486 -10.37 20.95 -21.98
C GLY A 486 -11.12 19.96 -22.88
N THR A 487 -11.43 20.34 -24.12
CA THR A 487 -12.12 19.49 -25.11
C THR A 487 -11.29 18.33 -25.65
N GLN A 488 -10.02 18.20 -25.25
CA GLN A 488 -9.15 17.11 -25.64
C GLN A 488 -9.53 15.84 -24.87
N LYS A 489 -10.06 14.84 -25.60
CA LYS A 489 -10.23 13.47 -25.07
C LYS A 489 -8.82 12.89 -24.85
N GLY A 490 -8.50 12.47 -23.63
CA GLY A 490 -7.17 11.97 -23.27
C GLY A 490 -6.80 10.69 -24.03
N HIS A 491 -5.50 10.37 -24.02
CA HIS A 491 -5.03 9.07 -24.51
C HIS A 491 -5.53 7.95 -23.60
N ALA A 492 -5.84 6.78 -24.18
CA ALA A 492 -6.17 5.60 -23.39
C ALA A 492 -4.93 5.10 -22.63
N ASN A 493 -4.97 5.19 -21.30
CA ASN A 493 -3.97 4.62 -20.40
C ASN A 493 -4.54 3.38 -19.69
N TYR A 494 -3.68 2.52 -19.14
CA TYR A 494 -4.07 1.34 -18.37
C TYR A 494 -3.47 1.40 -16.97
N TYR A 495 -4.22 0.90 -15.98
CA TYR A 495 -3.74 0.65 -14.62
C TYR A 495 -4.18 -0.74 -14.18
N ARG A 496 -3.21 -1.63 -13.95
CA ARG A 496 -3.44 -3.05 -13.61
C ARG A 496 -4.42 -3.74 -14.56
N GLY A 497 -4.27 -3.46 -15.86
CA GLY A 497 -5.11 -4.03 -16.91
C GLY A 497 -6.50 -3.39 -17.07
N ILE A 498 -6.86 -2.39 -16.26
CA ILE A 498 -8.11 -1.63 -16.45
C ILE A 498 -7.81 -0.40 -17.31
N LYS A 499 -8.63 -0.17 -18.33
CA LYS A 499 -8.53 1.03 -19.17
C LYS A 499 -9.02 2.25 -18.39
N ILE A 500 -8.19 3.28 -18.31
CA ILE A 500 -8.56 4.58 -17.74
C ILE A 500 -9.05 5.46 -18.89
N GLU A 501 -10.34 5.81 -18.85
CA GLU A 501 -10.89 6.85 -19.70
C GLU A 501 -10.61 8.21 -19.05
N GLU A 502 -9.44 8.78 -19.36
CA GLU A 502 -9.09 10.11 -18.86
C GLU A 502 -9.91 11.18 -19.59
N VAL A 503 -10.86 11.79 -18.86
CA VAL A 503 -11.09 13.22 -19.01
C VAL A 503 -9.92 13.89 -18.28
N ALA A 504 -8.76 13.96 -18.93
CA ALA A 504 -7.52 14.40 -18.30
C ALA A 504 -7.68 15.82 -17.77
N LEU A 505 -7.78 15.94 -16.43
CA LEU A 505 -7.56 17.20 -15.78
C LEU A 505 -6.06 17.49 -15.85
N LEU A 506 -5.68 18.53 -16.57
CA LEU A 506 -4.29 18.93 -16.73
C LEU A 506 -3.91 19.91 -15.62
N PRO A 507 -2.71 19.77 -15.03
CA PRO A 507 -2.16 20.76 -14.10
C PRO A 507 -2.06 22.13 -14.76
N LYS A 508 -2.56 23.15 -14.06
CA LYS A 508 -2.53 24.56 -14.47
C LYS A 508 -2.23 25.43 -13.25
N ILE A 509 -1.76 26.63 -13.52
CA ILE A 509 -1.64 27.67 -12.50
C ILE A 509 -2.82 28.64 -12.63
N LYS A 510 -3.46 28.94 -11.50
CA LYS A 510 -4.35 30.08 -11.33
C LYS A 510 -3.55 31.19 -10.63
N LEU A 511 -3.25 32.25 -11.37
CA LEU A 511 -2.60 33.46 -10.87
C LEU A 511 -3.66 34.56 -10.71
N GLU A 512 -3.73 35.17 -9.54
CA GLU A 512 -4.64 36.26 -9.25
C GLU A 512 -3.82 37.51 -8.91
N VAL A 513 -4.08 38.59 -9.65
CA VAL A 513 -3.44 39.89 -9.44
C VAL A 513 -4.51 40.96 -9.29
N VAL A 514 -4.30 41.91 -8.39
CA VAL A 514 -5.14 43.09 -8.25
C VAL A 514 -4.29 44.31 -8.57
N VAL A 515 -4.72 45.09 -9.56
CA VAL A 515 -3.97 46.24 -10.08
C VAL A 515 -4.83 47.51 -10.02
N SER A 516 -4.15 48.64 -9.86
CA SER A 516 -4.76 49.97 -9.90
C SER A 516 -3.89 50.99 -10.64
N ARG A 517 -2.59 51.09 -10.28
CA ARG A 517 -1.62 51.96 -10.95
C ARG A 517 -1.24 51.47 -12.36
N VAL A 518 -1.09 50.16 -12.52
CA VAL A 518 -0.72 49.54 -13.80
C VAL A 518 -2.00 49.42 -14.65
N PRO A 519 -2.01 49.93 -15.89
CA PRO A 519 -3.18 49.80 -16.77
C PRO A 519 -3.55 48.33 -16.99
N VAL A 520 -4.84 48.01 -16.85
CA VAL A 520 -5.37 46.64 -17.02
C VAL A 520 -5.06 46.09 -18.41
N GLU A 521 -5.11 46.95 -19.43
CA GLU A 521 -4.81 46.59 -20.82
C GLU A 521 -3.36 46.12 -20.99
N ASP A 522 -2.41 46.77 -20.31
CA ASP A 522 -0.99 46.41 -20.35
C ASP A 522 -0.74 45.05 -19.68
N VAL A 523 -1.44 44.77 -18.58
CA VAL A 523 -1.37 43.47 -17.89
C VAL A 523 -1.93 42.36 -18.80
N ILE A 524 -3.06 42.60 -19.46
CA ILE A 524 -3.67 41.65 -20.39
C ILE A 524 -2.79 41.45 -21.62
N ALA A 525 -2.25 42.52 -22.20
CA ALA A 525 -1.38 42.45 -23.38
C ALA A 525 -0.09 41.68 -23.08
N THR A 526 0.52 41.96 -21.93
CA THR A 526 1.71 41.25 -21.43
C THR A 526 1.40 39.78 -21.22
N ALA A 527 0.32 39.46 -20.51
CA ALA A 527 -0.08 38.08 -20.26
C ALA A 527 -0.41 37.33 -21.57
N LYS A 528 -1.14 37.94 -22.51
CA LYS A 528 -1.38 37.35 -23.84
C LYS A 528 -0.08 37.06 -24.58
N LYS A 529 0.85 38.02 -24.62
CA LYS A 529 2.15 37.86 -25.30
C LYS A 529 2.98 36.73 -24.69
N VAL A 530 3.02 36.63 -23.36
CA VAL A 530 3.84 35.64 -22.66
C VAL A 530 3.18 34.26 -22.66
N LEU A 531 1.86 34.17 -22.56
CA LEU A 531 1.16 32.90 -22.48
C LEU A 531 0.93 32.25 -23.85
N TYR A 532 0.91 33.04 -24.93
CA TYR A 532 0.68 32.53 -26.27
C TYR A 532 1.85 31.69 -26.78
N THR A 533 1.57 30.41 -27.09
CA THR A 533 2.51 29.48 -27.72
C THR A 533 2.01 28.98 -29.08
N GLY A 534 0.77 29.34 -29.47
CA GLY A 534 0.13 28.84 -30.68
C GLY A 534 -0.51 27.46 -30.52
N ASN A 535 -0.47 26.89 -29.31
CA ASN A 535 -1.03 25.59 -29.00
C ASN A 535 -2.35 25.71 -28.22
N ILE A 536 -3.20 24.69 -28.35
CA ILE A 536 -4.41 24.59 -27.52
C ILE A 536 -3.99 24.48 -26.06
N GLY A 537 -4.50 25.39 -25.20
CA GLY A 537 -4.27 25.35 -23.76
C GLY A 537 -3.44 26.50 -23.17
N ASP A 538 -3.03 27.48 -23.98
CA ASP A 538 -2.23 28.65 -23.58
C ASP A 538 -2.76 29.40 -22.34
N GLY A 539 -4.09 29.50 -22.20
CA GLY A 539 -4.71 29.94 -20.95
C GLY A 539 -6.02 30.70 -21.14
N LYS A 540 -6.60 31.16 -20.04
CA LYS A 540 -7.76 32.05 -19.99
C LYS A 540 -7.50 33.19 -19.01
N LEU A 541 -7.95 34.39 -19.35
CA LEU A 541 -7.94 35.54 -18.45
C LEU A 541 -9.38 35.89 -18.10
N PHE A 542 -9.63 36.15 -16.82
CA PHE A 542 -10.90 36.64 -16.30
C PHE A 542 -10.64 37.96 -15.60
N VAL A 543 -11.46 38.96 -15.90
CA VAL A 543 -11.30 40.32 -15.40
C VAL A 543 -12.52 40.65 -14.55
N TYR A 544 -12.28 41.11 -13.32
CA TYR A 544 -13.31 41.44 -12.35
C TYR A 544 -13.06 42.83 -11.79
N ASP A 545 -14.14 43.55 -11.51
CA ASP A 545 -14.07 44.81 -10.76
C ASP A 545 -13.89 44.49 -9.28
N VAL A 546 -12.98 45.22 -8.62
CA VAL A 546 -12.78 45.13 -7.16
C VAL A 546 -13.39 46.37 -6.55
N GLU A 547 -14.30 46.17 -5.61
CA GLU A 547 -14.96 47.29 -4.92
C GLU A 547 -13.99 48.03 -4.00
N ASN A 548 -13.20 47.29 -3.21
CA ASN A 548 -12.23 47.86 -2.29
C ASN A 548 -11.11 46.87 -1.96
N VAL A 549 -9.97 47.38 -1.50
CA VAL A 549 -8.87 46.62 -0.90
C VAL A 549 -8.55 47.28 0.44
N ILE A 550 -8.35 46.49 1.50
CA ILE A 550 -8.11 47.01 2.85
C ILE A 550 -6.81 46.39 3.38
N LYS A 551 -5.81 47.22 3.70
CA LYS A 551 -4.55 46.78 4.30
C LYS A 551 -4.75 46.63 5.81
N VAL A 552 -4.84 45.38 6.29
CA VAL A 552 -5.21 45.06 7.68
C VAL A 552 -4.31 45.75 8.72
N ARG A 553 -3.01 45.88 8.43
CA ARG A 553 -2.03 46.46 9.37
C ARG A 553 -2.22 47.97 9.60
N THR A 554 -2.55 48.72 8.56
CA THR A 554 -2.55 50.20 8.57
C THR A 554 -3.96 50.79 8.48
N GLY A 555 -4.95 49.98 8.11
CA GLY A 555 -6.31 50.44 7.84
C GLY A 555 -6.48 51.17 6.50
N GLU A 556 -5.41 51.34 5.72
CA GLU A 556 -5.45 51.95 4.39
C GLU A 556 -6.41 51.20 3.48
N GLN A 557 -7.10 51.94 2.63
CA GLN A 557 -8.11 51.40 1.72
C GLN A 557 -7.82 51.76 0.26
N GLY A 558 -8.49 51.07 -0.65
CA GLY A 558 -8.47 51.39 -2.08
C GLY A 558 -7.08 51.30 -2.71
N PHE A 559 -6.70 52.39 -3.39
CA PHE A 559 -5.40 52.51 -4.06
C PHE A 559 -4.22 52.40 -3.07
N ASP A 560 -4.30 53.08 -1.94
CA ASP A 560 -3.22 53.18 -0.94
C ASP A 560 -2.97 51.83 -0.26
N ALA A 561 -4.02 51.02 -0.09
CA ALA A 561 -3.91 49.66 0.42
C ALA A 561 -3.07 48.73 -0.48
N LEU A 562 -3.05 48.98 -1.79
CA LEU A 562 -2.30 48.20 -2.78
C LEU A 562 -0.87 48.70 -2.99
N GLN A 563 -0.57 49.95 -2.62
CA GLN A 563 0.80 50.46 -2.69
C GLN A 563 1.56 49.95 -1.47
N GLY A 564 2.64 49.20 -1.74
CA GLY A 564 3.59 48.77 -0.73
C GLY A 564 4.67 49.83 -0.55
N GLU A 565 4.39 50.81 0.30
CA GLU A 565 5.42 51.47 1.12
C GLU A 565 5.24 51.04 2.58
#